data_AF-C0HJ86-F1
#
_entry.id   AF-C0HJ86-F1
#
_cell.length_a   1.000
_cell.length_b   1.000
_cell.length_c   1.000
_cell.angle_alpha   90.00
_cell.angle_beta   90.00
_cell.angle_gamma   90.00
#
_symmetry.space_group_name_H-M   'P 1'
#
loop_
_entity.id
_entity.type
_entity.pdbx_description
1 polymer ?
#
loop_
_entity_poly.entity_id
_entity_poly.type
_entity_poly.pdbx_seq_one_letter_code
_entity_poly.pdbx_strand_id
1 'polypeptide(L)'
;MLEVGRPSYQGRTSSKMMSAISVAHLGCKDMDAVDVGVVAMVDSQSLSSALEKLYFWERKLYAEVKAEEKMRLLISKNSKRLKLLDQKGAEPQKIDATRNLLRKLSTKIRIAVRVIAKISRKINKLRDEELWPQVNALIQGFVLMWQDKLDSYHRQCQVISEAKNCTSVLSGENGQDLVLELEVELIKWIISFSSWVNSQRNFVKALNGWLALCLNYEPEDNTAGVPSYSPGSMGAPLVFVTCNKWSQAMDQISEKDVVNAMQALVSSVRHLWEQEHLEQSEQIISIREREKWIKFLERKTQDISKEADELNKKLALIPSRHRLHVPRIVQLYEAHCVEASSLHINLRLVLEALENFAANSLQAFLGVSKSAEGTRLPRDNVRRERRSSNRGSNYKTSS
;
A
#
# COMPACT_ATOMS: atom_id res chain seq x y z
N MET A 1 -22.58 38.08 36.37
CA MET A 1 -21.56 39.11 36.12
C MET A 1 -20.20 38.48 36.27
N LEU A 2 -19.30 38.77 35.32
CA LEU A 2 -17.84 38.54 35.29
C LEU A 2 -17.39 37.09 35.06
N GLU A 3 -17.06 36.67 33.83
CA GLU A 3 -15.78 36.84 33.09
C GLU A 3 -14.53 36.35 33.83
N VAL A 4 -14.02 35.18 33.43
CA VAL A 4 -12.59 34.79 33.33
C VAL A 4 -12.58 33.62 32.32
N GLY A 5 -11.95 33.63 31.15
CA GLY A 5 -10.58 34.00 30.81
C GLY A 5 -9.91 32.75 30.20
N ARG A 6 -9.90 32.62 28.86
CA ARG A 6 -9.08 31.62 28.15
C ARG A 6 -7.61 32.02 28.24
N PRO A 7 -6.71 31.03 28.23
CA PRO A 7 -5.50 31.16 27.42
C PRO A 7 -5.30 29.96 26.49
N SER A 8 -4.93 30.32 25.26
CA SER A 8 -4.35 29.48 24.21
C SER A 8 -2.96 29.00 24.58
N TYR A 9 -2.63 27.74 24.30
CA TYR A 9 -1.26 27.29 24.09
C TYR A 9 -1.15 26.45 22.82
N GLN A 10 -0.41 27.01 21.87
CA GLN A 10 0.11 26.34 20.67
C GLN A 10 1.20 25.36 21.07
N GLY A 11 0.98 24.07 20.82
CA GLY A 11 2.03 23.05 20.77
C GLY A 11 2.44 22.80 19.32
N ARG A 12 3.65 23.24 18.95
CA ARG A 12 4.32 22.93 17.67
C ARG A 12 4.51 21.42 17.51
N THR A 13 3.87 20.81 16.52
CA THR A 13 4.28 19.51 15.99
C THR A 13 5.40 19.72 14.97
N SER A 14 6.61 19.28 15.33
CA SER A 14 7.76 19.20 14.41
C SER A 14 7.69 17.87 13.66
N SER A 15 6.99 17.84 12.52
CA SER A 15 7.13 16.75 11.55
C SER A 15 8.17 17.15 10.51
N LYS A 16 9.35 16.52 10.56
CA LYS A 16 10.36 16.56 9.50
C LYS A 16 10.57 15.14 8.99
N MET A 17 9.83 14.75 7.95
CA MET A 17 10.42 14.14 6.76
C MET A 17 9.40 13.98 5.62
N MET A 18 9.68 14.71 4.54
CA MET A 18 9.48 14.36 3.12
C MET A 18 8.05 14.33 2.57
N SER A 19 7.60 15.55 2.27
CA SER A 19 6.89 15.90 1.04
C SER A 19 7.63 15.38 -0.19
N ALA A 20 7.01 14.48 -0.93
CA ALA A 20 7.31 14.20 -2.32
C ALA A 20 6.02 13.86 -3.07
N ILE A 21 5.00 14.70 -2.95
CA ILE A 21 3.87 14.80 -3.89
C ILE A 21 3.35 16.24 -3.72
N SER A 22 3.61 17.09 -4.71
CA SER A 22 3.07 18.44 -4.76
C SER A 22 1.64 18.38 -5.29
N VAL A 23 0.65 18.36 -4.39
CA VAL A 23 -0.75 18.66 -4.74
C VAL A 23 -0.96 20.14 -4.44
N ALA A 24 -0.95 20.96 -5.49
CA ALA A 24 -1.33 22.36 -5.38
C ALA A 24 -2.85 22.50 -5.60
N HIS A 25 -3.50 22.98 -4.54
CA HIS A 25 -4.73 23.77 -4.48
C HIS A 25 -6.01 23.26 -5.20
N LEU A 26 -6.88 22.65 -4.39
CA LEU A 26 -8.33 22.73 -4.58
C LEU A 26 -8.79 24.18 -4.32
N GLY A 27 -9.35 24.81 -5.34
CA GLY A 27 -10.08 26.07 -5.26
C GLY A 27 -11.27 25.98 -6.20
N CYS A 28 -12.43 25.59 -5.67
CA CYS A 28 -13.69 25.59 -6.40
C CYS A 28 -14.25 27.02 -6.40
N LYS A 29 -14.35 27.63 -7.59
CA LYS A 29 -15.28 28.74 -7.87
C LYS A 29 -15.80 28.58 -9.30
N ASP A 30 -17.11 28.41 -9.42
CA ASP A 30 -17.87 28.54 -10.67
C ASP A 30 -17.83 29.99 -11.18
N MET A 31 -17.57 30.16 -12.48
CA MET A 31 -18.27 31.09 -13.39
C MET A 31 -17.72 31.00 -14.84
N ASP A 32 -18.60 30.57 -15.73
CA ASP A 32 -18.81 30.89 -17.16
C ASP A 32 -17.69 31.21 -18.16
N ALA A 33 -17.79 30.45 -19.27
CA ALA A 33 -17.73 30.85 -20.69
C ALA A 33 -16.46 31.48 -21.31
N VAL A 34 -15.84 30.65 -22.18
CA VAL A 34 -15.15 30.96 -23.44
C VAL A 34 -13.89 31.83 -23.37
N ASP A 35 -12.71 31.21 -23.52
CA ASP A 35 -11.70 31.68 -24.48
C ASP A 35 -10.74 30.56 -24.90
N VAL A 36 -10.35 30.59 -26.18
CA VAL A 36 -9.39 29.70 -26.83
C VAL A 36 -7.99 30.21 -26.49
N GLY A 37 -7.29 29.54 -25.58
CA GLY A 37 -5.93 29.92 -25.22
C GLY A 37 -5.17 28.74 -24.65
N VAL A 38 -4.03 28.44 -25.26
CA VAL A 38 -3.06 27.38 -24.92
C VAL A 38 -2.92 27.24 -23.40
N VAL A 39 -3.48 26.16 -22.84
CA VAL A 39 -3.09 25.72 -21.51
C VAL A 39 -1.68 25.17 -21.65
N ALA A 40 -0.70 25.98 -21.23
CA ALA A 40 0.64 25.52 -20.94
C ALA A 40 0.53 24.46 -19.83
N MET A 41 0.36 23.21 -20.27
CA MET A 41 0.42 22.05 -19.41
C MET A 41 1.85 22.01 -18.88
N VAL A 42 2.02 22.32 -17.60
CA VAL A 42 3.29 22.22 -16.90
C VAL A 42 3.85 20.83 -17.18
N ASP A 43 4.99 20.78 -17.89
CA ASP A 43 5.75 19.58 -18.24
C ASP A 43 6.38 18.97 -16.98
N SER A 44 5.54 18.52 -16.05
CA SER A 44 5.96 17.58 -15.02
C SER A 44 5.88 16.19 -15.64
N GLN A 45 7.05 15.65 -16.00
CA GLN A 45 7.23 14.31 -16.56
C GLN A 45 6.99 13.24 -15.47
N SER A 46 5.78 13.21 -14.90
CA SER A 46 5.37 12.35 -13.79
C SER A 46 4.32 11.33 -14.23
N LEU A 47 4.27 10.19 -13.54
CA LEU A 47 3.39 9.08 -13.92
C LEU A 47 1.93 9.48 -13.87
N SER A 48 1.56 10.33 -12.92
CA SER A 48 0.23 10.94 -12.84
C SER A 48 -0.09 11.75 -14.09
N SER A 49 0.81 12.64 -14.52
CA SER A 49 0.61 13.45 -15.72
C SER A 49 0.44 12.60 -16.98
N ALA A 50 1.25 11.55 -17.13
CA ALA A 50 1.12 10.61 -18.26
C ALA A 50 -0.24 9.90 -18.26
N LEU A 51 -0.70 9.43 -17.10
CA LEU A 51 -1.99 8.76 -16.93
C LEU A 51 -3.17 9.72 -17.15
N GLU A 52 -3.08 10.96 -16.68
CA GLU A 52 -4.09 12.01 -16.91
C GLU A 52 -4.22 12.35 -18.39
N LYS A 53 -3.10 12.51 -19.11
CA LYS A 53 -3.08 12.70 -20.56
C LYS A 53 -3.74 11.52 -21.27
N LEU A 54 -3.38 10.29 -20.90
CA LEU A 54 -3.98 9.08 -21.47
C LEU A 54 -5.50 9.04 -21.26
N TYR A 55 -5.96 9.30 -20.04
CA TYR A 55 -7.38 9.34 -19.70
C TYR A 55 -8.13 10.41 -20.50
N PHE A 56 -7.56 11.60 -20.67
CA PHE A 56 -8.15 12.66 -21.50
C PHE A 56 -8.35 12.19 -22.95
N TRP A 57 -7.32 11.59 -23.56
CA TRP A 57 -7.40 11.11 -24.94
C TRP A 57 -8.34 9.91 -25.08
N GLU A 58 -8.42 9.04 -24.08
CA GLU A 58 -9.37 7.92 -24.05
C GLU A 58 -10.82 8.41 -23.99
N ARG A 59 -11.13 9.40 -23.14
CA ARG A 59 -12.46 10.02 -23.10
C ARG A 59 -12.84 10.64 -24.45
N LYS A 60 -11.87 11.28 -25.11
CA LYS A 60 -12.07 11.84 -26.45
C LYS A 60 -12.31 10.73 -27.48
N LEU A 61 -11.52 9.66 -27.44
CA LEU A 61 -11.70 8.49 -28.31
C LEU A 61 -13.10 7.90 -28.15
N TYR A 62 -13.55 7.69 -26.90
CA TYR A 62 -14.87 7.17 -26.60
C TYR A 62 -15.99 8.06 -27.19
N ALA A 63 -15.88 9.38 -27.04
CA ALA A 63 -16.87 10.31 -27.59
C ALA A 63 -16.96 10.23 -29.13
N GLU A 64 -15.81 10.19 -29.81
CA GLU A 64 -15.74 10.07 -31.27
C GLU A 64 -16.30 8.71 -31.76
N VAL A 65 -15.91 7.60 -31.13
CA VAL A 65 -16.42 6.25 -31.45
C VAL A 65 -17.93 6.19 -31.23
N LYS A 66 -18.44 6.75 -30.13
CA LYS A 66 -19.88 6.78 -29.84
C LYS A 66 -20.67 7.61 -30.87
N ALA A 67 -20.10 8.72 -31.35
CA ALA A 67 -20.72 9.53 -32.39
C ALA A 67 -20.71 8.83 -33.76
N GLU A 68 -19.61 8.17 -34.09
CA GLU A 68 -19.44 7.35 -35.30
C GLU A 68 -20.45 6.20 -35.37
N GLU A 69 -20.60 5.45 -34.27
CA GLU A 69 -21.54 4.35 -34.19
C GLU A 69 -23.01 4.82 -34.30
N LYS A 70 -23.36 5.95 -33.68
CA LYS A 70 -24.68 6.58 -33.87
C LYS A 70 -24.95 6.90 -35.34
N MET A 71 -23.95 7.37 -36.08
CA MET A 71 -24.09 7.65 -37.52
C MET A 71 -24.25 6.36 -38.33
N ARG A 72 -23.54 5.27 -38.01
CA ARG A 72 -23.72 3.96 -38.64
C ARG A 72 -25.14 3.44 -38.47
N LEU A 73 -25.70 3.53 -37.27
CA LEU A 73 -27.09 3.17 -37.00
C LEU A 73 -28.07 4.01 -37.84
N LEU A 74 -27.79 5.31 -38.02
CA LEU A 74 -28.60 6.20 -38.84
C LEU A 74 -28.55 5.81 -40.33
N ILE A 75 -27.38 5.43 -40.85
CA ILE A 75 -27.23 4.92 -42.23
C ILE A 75 -28.04 3.63 -42.39
N SER A 76 -27.92 2.68 -41.45
CA SER A 76 -28.66 1.41 -41.50
C SER A 76 -30.18 1.65 -41.58
N LYS A 77 -30.72 2.55 -40.74
CA LYS A 77 -32.15 2.93 -40.77
C LYS A 77 -32.56 3.59 -42.09
N ASN A 78 -31.79 4.57 -42.57
CA ASN A 78 -32.12 5.28 -43.81
C ASN A 78 -31.96 4.40 -45.06
N SER A 79 -31.04 3.44 -45.05
CA SER A 79 -30.90 2.45 -46.13
C SER A 79 -32.14 1.56 -46.23
N LYS A 80 -32.68 1.09 -45.09
CA LYS A 80 -33.96 0.34 -45.07
C LYS A 80 -35.13 1.20 -45.57
N ARG A 81 -35.21 2.46 -45.13
CA ARG A 81 -36.23 3.42 -45.61
C ARG A 81 -36.15 3.66 -47.12
N LEU A 82 -34.93 3.82 -47.65
CA LEU A 82 -34.72 4.03 -49.09
C LEU A 82 -35.24 2.84 -49.90
N LYS A 83 -34.92 1.60 -49.49
CA LYS A 83 -35.45 0.38 -50.14
C LYS A 83 -36.98 0.34 -50.17
N LEU A 84 -37.63 0.75 -49.08
CA LEU A 84 -39.10 0.81 -49.02
C LEU A 84 -39.69 1.91 -49.92
N LEU A 85 -39.03 3.07 -50.03
CA LEU A 85 -39.46 4.15 -50.93
C LEU A 85 -39.32 3.74 -52.40
N ASP A 86 -38.21 3.07 -52.75
CA ASP A 86 -37.97 2.53 -54.09
C ASP A 86 -39.04 1.46 -54.45
N GLN A 87 -39.35 0.55 -53.53
CA GLN A 87 -40.37 -0.50 -53.74
C GLN A 87 -41.79 0.06 -53.90
N LYS A 88 -42.13 1.14 -53.19
CA LYS A 88 -43.45 1.77 -53.23
C LYS A 88 -43.63 2.76 -54.39
N GLY A 89 -42.63 2.92 -55.27
CA GLY A 89 -42.68 3.87 -56.37
C GLY A 89 -42.81 5.33 -55.91
N ALA A 90 -42.16 5.70 -54.81
CA ALA A 90 -42.20 7.06 -54.30
C ALA A 90 -41.62 8.07 -55.31
N GLU A 91 -42.02 9.35 -55.19
CA GLU A 91 -41.54 10.41 -56.07
C GLU A 91 -40.00 10.47 -56.14
N PRO A 92 -39.39 10.63 -57.33
CA PRO A 92 -37.94 10.66 -57.52
C PRO A 92 -37.22 11.66 -56.60
N GLN A 93 -37.81 12.83 -56.38
CA GLN A 93 -37.25 13.87 -55.51
C GLN A 93 -37.06 13.39 -54.04
N LYS A 94 -38.00 12.61 -53.50
CA LYS A 94 -37.94 12.07 -52.13
C LYS A 94 -36.87 10.97 -52.00
N ILE A 95 -36.74 10.16 -53.05
CA ILE A 95 -35.72 9.12 -53.15
C ILE A 95 -34.33 9.77 -53.20
N ASP A 96 -34.15 10.77 -54.06
CA ASP A 96 -32.87 11.45 -54.22
C ASP A 96 -32.45 12.27 -52.99
N ALA A 97 -33.40 12.89 -52.29
CA ALA A 97 -33.14 13.52 -50.99
C ALA A 97 -32.58 12.51 -49.97
N THR A 98 -33.15 11.30 -49.92
CA THR A 98 -32.70 10.22 -49.03
C THR A 98 -31.32 9.70 -49.43
N ARG A 99 -31.04 9.52 -50.74
CA ARG A 99 -29.71 9.15 -51.24
C ARG A 99 -28.66 10.20 -50.90
N ASN A 100 -28.99 11.49 -51.03
CA ASN A 100 -28.08 12.58 -50.69
C ASN A 100 -27.75 12.61 -49.20
N LEU A 101 -28.74 12.35 -48.32
CA LEU A 101 -28.49 12.20 -46.88
C LEU A 101 -27.53 11.05 -46.59
N LEU A 102 -27.73 9.88 -47.23
CA LEU A 102 -26.84 8.72 -47.07
C LEU A 102 -25.41 9.01 -47.52
N ARG A 103 -25.22 9.71 -48.65
CA ARG A 103 -23.88 10.14 -49.11
C ARG A 103 -23.22 11.08 -48.09
N LYS A 104 -23.95 12.08 -47.60
CA LYS A 104 -23.45 13.02 -46.56
C LYS A 104 -23.03 12.28 -45.28
N LEU A 105 -23.86 11.37 -44.79
CA LEU A 105 -23.55 10.56 -43.60
C LEU A 105 -22.33 9.66 -43.81
N SER A 106 -22.21 9.04 -44.98
CA SER A 106 -21.07 8.17 -45.31
C SER A 106 -19.75 8.96 -45.31
N THR A 107 -19.75 10.19 -45.85
CA THR A 107 -18.59 11.08 -45.77
C THR A 107 -18.25 11.45 -44.32
N LYS A 108 -19.25 11.77 -43.49
CA LYS A 108 -19.03 12.06 -42.06
C LYS A 108 -18.42 10.88 -41.31
N ILE A 109 -18.90 9.66 -41.55
CA ILE A 109 -18.34 8.43 -40.96
C ILE A 109 -16.88 8.25 -41.39
N ARG A 110 -16.57 8.39 -42.69
CA ARG A 110 -15.18 8.29 -43.18
C ARG A 110 -14.26 9.29 -42.50
N ILE A 111 -14.74 10.51 -42.24
CA ILE A 111 -13.99 11.53 -41.50
C ILE A 111 -13.81 11.10 -40.03
N ALA A 112 -14.89 10.67 -39.36
CA ALA A 112 -14.84 10.21 -37.97
C ALA A 112 -13.84 9.05 -37.78
N VAL A 113 -13.85 8.05 -38.67
CA VAL A 113 -12.87 6.95 -38.66
C VAL A 113 -11.43 7.46 -38.74
N ARG A 114 -11.15 8.47 -39.58
CA ARG A 114 -9.81 9.10 -39.66
C ARG A 114 -9.44 9.83 -38.37
N VAL A 115 -10.40 10.51 -37.72
CA VAL A 115 -10.20 11.19 -36.44
C VAL A 115 -9.92 10.19 -35.32
N ILE A 116 -10.73 9.14 -35.21
CA ILE A 116 -10.53 8.00 -34.28
C ILE A 116 -9.13 7.43 -34.45
N ALA A 117 -8.72 7.09 -35.69
CA ALA A 117 -7.39 6.56 -35.96
C ALA A 117 -6.25 7.53 -35.56
N LYS A 118 -6.46 8.85 -35.72
CA LYS A 118 -5.49 9.87 -35.28
C LYS A 118 -5.38 9.91 -33.75
N ILE A 119 -6.50 9.82 -33.04
CA ILE A 119 -6.52 9.79 -31.57
C ILE A 119 -5.86 8.50 -31.05
N SER A 120 -6.19 7.33 -31.61
CA SER A 120 -5.56 6.05 -31.24
C SER A 120 -4.04 6.08 -31.44
N ARG A 121 -3.54 6.66 -32.53
CA ARG A 121 -2.10 6.86 -32.73
C ARG A 121 -1.48 7.78 -31.67
N LYS A 122 -2.20 8.82 -31.22
CA LYS A 122 -1.71 9.71 -30.14
C LYS A 122 -1.65 8.97 -28.80
N ILE A 123 -2.64 8.13 -28.48
CA ILE A 123 -2.64 7.28 -27.28
C ILE A 123 -1.47 6.29 -27.32
N ASN A 124 -1.25 5.59 -28.43
CA ASN A 124 -0.12 4.68 -28.59
C ASN A 124 1.23 5.41 -28.42
N LYS A 125 1.36 6.62 -28.97
CA LYS A 125 2.55 7.46 -28.80
C LYS A 125 2.79 7.82 -27.32
N LEU A 126 1.75 8.25 -26.60
CA LEU A 126 1.85 8.55 -25.16
C LEU A 126 2.21 7.32 -24.34
N ARG A 127 1.62 6.16 -24.66
CA ARG A 127 1.94 4.87 -24.02
C ARG A 127 3.42 4.51 -24.18
N ASP A 128 3.95 4.62 -25.40
CA ASP A 128 5.29 4.12 -25.71
C ASP A 128 6.41 5.13 -25.36
N GLU A 129 6.13 6.43 -25.48
CA GLU A 129 7.14 7.48 -25.28
C GLU A 129 7.11 8.13 -23.89
N GLU A 130 5.97 8.14 -23.21
CA GLU A 130 5.82 8.84 -21.92
C GLU A 130 5.51 7.88 -20.77
N LEU A 131 4.49 7.02 -20.91
CA LEU A 131 4.12 6.06 -19.87
C LEU A 131 5.22 5.02 -19.64
N TRP A 132 5.73 4.41 -20.71
CA TRP A 132 6.71 3.34 -20.60
C TRP A 132 7.98 3.72 -19.82
N PRO A 133 8.70 4.83 -20.13
CA PRO A 133 9.88 5.20 -19.37
C PRO A 133 9.59 5.43 -17.88
N GLN A 134 8.42 5.96 -17.55
CA GLN A 134 8.04 6.29 -16.18
C GLN A 134 7.66 5.04 -15.38
N VAL A 135 6.94 4.10 -15.99
CA VAL A 135 6.70 2.77 -15.39
C VAL A 135 8.01 2.05 -15.16
N ASN A 136 8.93 2.07 -16.12
CA ASN A 136 10.24 1.45 -15.96
C ASN A 136 11.04 2.11 -14.83
N ALA A 137 11.06 3.44 -14.76
CA ALA A 137 11.72 4.17 -13.68
C ALA A 137 11.12 3.84 -12.30
N LEU A 138 9.79 3.69 -12.21
CA LEU A 138 9.12 3.27 -10.99
C LEU A 138 9.55 1.85 -10.55
N ILE A 139 9.62 0.90 -11.49
CA ILE A 139 10.10 -0.46 -11.21
C ILE A 139 11.55 -0.45 -10.70
N GLN A 140 12.44 0.33 -11.33
CA GLN A 140 13.82 0.48 -10.83
C GLN A 140 13.85 1.13 -9.43
N GLY A 141 13.00 2.13 -9.18
CA GLY A 141 12.85 2.74 -7.87
C GLY A 141 12.43 1.72 -6.80
N PHE A 142 11.52 0.80 -7.13
CA PHE A 142 11.15 -0.30 -6.23
C PHE A 142 12.30 -1.27 -5.99
N VAL A 143 13.10 -1.62 -7.01
CA VAL A 143 14.30 -2.46 -6.83
C VAL A 143 15.25 -1.83 -5.80
N LEU A 144 15.57 -0.55 -5.97
CA LEU A 144 16.47 0.17 -5.06
C LEU A 144 15.88 0.27 -3.64
N MET A 145 14.59 0.61 -3.53
CA MET A 145 13.89 0.69 -2.25
C MET A 145 13.91 -0.67 -1.53
N TRP A 146 13.65 -1.77 -2.23
CA TRP A 146 13.64 -3.11 -1.63
C TRP A 146 15.03 -3.57 -1.21
N GLN A 147 16.07 -3.20 -1.96
CA GLN A 147 17.45 -3.43 -1.58
C GLN A 147 17.79 -2.69 -0.27
N ASP A 148 17.49 -1.39 -0.18
CA ASP A 148 17.71 -0.60 1.03
C ASP A 148 16.92 -1.15 2.24
N LYS A 149 15.67 -1.58 2.01
CA LYS A 149 14.84 -2.16 3.07
C LYS A 149 15.36 -3.51 3.54
N LEU A 150 15.79 -4.37 2.63
CA LEU A 150 16.39 -5.65 2.99
C LEU A 150 17.63 -5.46 3.86
N ASP A 151 18.54 -4.56 3.45
CA ASP A 151 19.74 -4.24 4.23
C ASP A 151 19.40 -3.66 5.61
N SER A 152 18.37 -2.81 5.69
CA SER A 152 17.90 -2.26 6.96
C SER A 152 17.32 -3.34 7.87
N TYR A 153 16.47 -4.24 7.35
CA TYR A 153 15.89 -5.31 8.15
C TYR A 153 16.96 -6.30 8.61
N HIS A 154 17.93 -6.64 7.76
CA HIS A 154 19.06 -7.48 8.14
C HIS A 154 19.82 -6.92 9.34
N ARG A 155 20.13 -5.61 9.34
CA ARG A 155 20.78 -4.94 10.49
C ARG A 155 19.88 -4.93 11.72
N GLN A 156 18.57 -4.71 11.57
CA GLN A 156 17.63 -4.72 12.69
C GLN A 156 17.50 -6.13 13.32
N CYS A 157 17.50 -7.18 12.50
CA CYS A 157 17.53 -8.58 12.94
C CYS A 157 18.81 -8.88 13.73
N GLN A 158 19.98 -8.39 13.29
CA GLN A 158 21.23 -8.54 14.04
C GLN A 158 21.15 -7.83 15.41
N VAL A 159 20.71 -6.57 15.44
CA VAL A 159 20.62 -5.79 16.69
C VAL A 159 19.64 -6.42 17.69
N ILE A 160 18.45 -6.85 17.24
CA ILE A 160 17.46 -7.49 18.12
C ILE A 160 17.89 -8.91 18.55
N SER A 161 18.83 -9.54 17.83
CA SER A 161 19.40 -10.81 18.26
C SER A 161 20.38 -10.63 19.44
N GLU A 162 21.07 -9.50 19.47
CA GLU A 162 22.06 -9.13 20.50
C GLU A 162 21.44 -8.44 21.72
N ALA A 163 20.27 -7.82 21.56
CA ALA A 163 19.53 -7.22 22.66
C ALA A 163 19.04 -8.29 23.66
N LYS A 164 19.25 -8.06 24.96
CA LYS A 164 18.72 -8.89 26.05
C LYS A 164 17.50 -8.22 26.67
N ASN A 165 16.39 -8.95 26.76
CA ASN A 165 15.14 -8.66 27.48
C ASN A 165 14.79 -7.17 27.70
N CYS A 166 13.97 -6.63 26.79
CA CYS A 166 13.37 -5.29 26.89
C CYS A 166 12.19 -5.22 27.89
N THR A 167 12.25 -5.92 29.03
CA THR A 167 11.13 -6.01 29.99
C THR A 167 11.18 -4.95 31.10
N SER A 168 12.22 -4.12 31.17
CA SER A 168 12.42 -3.18 32.28
C SER A 168 11.62 -1.86 32.18
N VAL A 169 10.77 -1.68 31.17
CA VAL A 169 10.15 -0.37 30.85
C VAL A 169 8.79 -0.14 31.52
N LEU A 170 8.15 -1.18 32.08
CA LEU A 170 6.75 -1.09 32.55
C LEU A 170 6.58 -0.62 34.02
N SER A 171 7.66 -0.42 34.78
CA SER A 171 7.59 -0.11 36.22
C SER A 171 7.37 1.38 36.57
N GLY A 172 6.56 2.11 35.79
CA GLY A 172 6.28 3.54 36.00
C GLY A 172 4.78 3.85 36.12
N GLU A 173 4.42 4.89 36.89
CA GLU A 173 3.02 5.33 37.13
C GLU A 173 2.21 5.64 35.86
N ASN A 174 2.87 5.80 34.70
CA ASN A 174 2.25 6.05 33.39
C ASN A 174 2.35 4.86 32.42
N GLY A 175 2.77 3.67 32.88
CA GLY A 175 2.98 2.49 32.02
C GLY A 175 1.72 2.04 31.28
N GLN A 176 0.56 2.23 31.90
CA GLN A 176 -0.74 1.78 31.37
C GLN A 176 -1.13 2.50 30.07
N ASP A 177 -1.06 3.83 30.06
CA ASP A 177 -1.39 4.65 28.90
C ASP A 177 -0.42 4.39 27.73
N LEU A 178 0.85 4.13 28.04
CA LEU A 178 1.89 3.84 27.04
C LEU A 178 1.69 2.48 26.35
N VAL A 179 1.24 1.46 27.08
CA VAL A 179 0.97 0.13 26.51
C VAL A 179 -0.25 0.15 25.59
N LEU A 180 -1.30 0.88 25.97
CA LEU A 180 -2.47 1.11 25.11
C LEU A 180 -2.11 1.89 23.84
N GLU A 181 -1.29 2.95 23.97
CA GLU A 181 -0.81 3.71 22.83
C GLU A 181 0.03 2.83 21.88
N LEU A 182 0.93 2.00 22.42
CA LEU A 182 1.73 1.05 21.64
C LEU A 182 0.84 0.05 20.88
N GLU A 183 -0.18 -0.51 21.52
CA GLU A 183 -1.11 -1.43 20.87
C GLU A 183 -1.82 -0.74 19.68
N VAL A 184 -2.32 0.47 19.89
CA VAL A 184 -2.99 1.26 18.84
C VAL A 184 -2.05 1.56 17.68
N GLU A 185 -0.81 1.95 17.95
CA GLU A 185 0.19 2.21 16.90
C GLU A 185 0.58 0.94 16.12
N LEU A 186 0.69 -0.22 16.79
CA LEU A 186 0.94 -1.50 16.11
C LEU A 186 -0.24 -1.90 15.20
N ILE A 187 -1.48 -1.68 15.63
CA ILE A 187 -2.67 -1.92 14.79
C ILE A 187 -2.66 -0.98 13.57
N LYS A 188 -2.36 0.31 13.77
CA LYS A 188 -2.22 1.27 12.66
C LYS A 188 -1.12 0.85 11.69
N TRP A 189 -0.02 0.29 12.20
CA TRP A 189 1.06 -0.23 11.37
C TRP A 189 0.60 -1.39 10.48
N ILE A 190 -0.12 -2.37 11.03
CA ILE A 190 -0.69 -3.49 10.27
C ILE A 190 -1.62 -2.99 9.15
N ILE A 191 -2.54 -2.08 9.49
CA ILE A 191 -3.50 -1.51 8.53
C ILE A 191 -2.76 -0.76 7.43
N SER A 192 -1.80 0.08 7.79
CA SER A 192 -1.04 0.90 6.84
C SER A 192 -0.20 0.03 5.90
N PHE A 193 0.47 -0.99 6.43
CA PHE A 193 1.26 -1.93 5.64
C PHE A 193 0.39 -2.71 4.64
N SER A 194 -0.71 -3.29 5.12
CA SER A 194 -1.64 -4.06 4.28
C SER A 194 -2.27 -3.19 3.19
N SER A 195 -2.67 -1.96 3.56
CA SER A 195 -3.22 -0.97 2.62
C SER A 195 -2.20 -0.61 1.54
N TRP A 196 -0.95 -0.35 1.92
CA TRP A 196 0.12 0.00 0.98
C TRP A 196 0.42 -1.13 -0.02
N VAL A 197 0.53 -2.39 0.45
CA VAL A 197 0.73 -3.56 -0.44
C VAL A 197 -0.45 -3.71 -1.40
N ASN A 198 -1.68 -3.58 -0.89
CA ASN A 198 -2.88 -3.68 -1.70
C ASN A 198 -3.00 -2.54 -2.74
N SER A 199 -2.63 -1.30 -2.38
CA SER A 199 -2.61 -0.18 -3.32
C SER A 199 -1.65 -0.42 -4.49
N GLN A 200 -0.46 -0.96 -4.24
CA GLN A 200 0.47 -1.33 -5.31
C GLN A 200 -0.10 -2.42 -6.22
N ARG A 201 -0.66 -3.47 -5.62
CA ARG A 201 -1.27 -4.59 -6.34
C ARG A 201 -2.42 -4.12 -7.23
N ASN A 202 -3.30 -3.27 -6.70
CA ASN A 202 -4.44 -2.73 -7.45
C ASN A 202 -4.00 -1.78 -8.56
N PHE A 203 -2.99 -0.94 -8.29
CA PHE A 203 -2.41 -0.06 -9.29
C PHE A 203 -1.89 -0.85 -10.50
N VAL A 204 -1.04 -1.86 -10.28
CA VAL A 204 -0.49 -2.64 -11.39
C VAL A 204 -1.56 -3.46 -12.12
N LYS A 205 -2.55 -3.99 -11.40
CA LYS A 205 -3.68 -4.73 -12.02
C LYS A 205 -4.52 -3.83 -12.91
N ALA A 206 -4.87 -2.63 -12.45
CA ALA A 206 -5.61 -1.67 -13.25
C ALA A 206 -4.83 -1.25 -14.50
N LEU A 207 -3.53 -0.97 -14.35
CA LEU A 207 -2.66 -0.59 -15.46
C LEU A 207 -2.51 -1.72 -16.48
N ASN A 208 -2.27 -2.95 -16.02
CA ASN A 208 -2.15 -4.14 -16.87
C ASN A 208 -3.48 -4.44 -17.61
N GLY A 209 -4.62 -4.32 -16.93
CA GLY A 209 -5.94 -4.46 -17.53
C GLY A 209 -6.20 -3.45 -18.65
N TRP A 210 -5.86 -2.17 -18.42
CA TRP A 210 -5.94 -1.14 -19.45
C TRP A 210 -5.01 -1.43 -20.64
N LEU A 211 -3.77 -1.86 -20.39
CA LEU A 211 -2.83 -2.22 -21.45
C LEU A 211 -3.29 -3.43 -22.27
N ALA A 212 -3.99 -4.40 -21.65
CA ALA A 212 -4.55 -5.55 -22.35
C ALA A 212 -5.63 -5.13 -23.37
N LEU A 213 -6.45 -4.12 -23.04
CA LEU A 213 -7.43 -3.55 -23.98
C LEU A 213 -6.79 -2.86 -25.18
N CYS A 214 -5.52 -2.45 -25.06
CA CYS A 214 -4.77 -1.82 -26.13
C CYS A 214 -4.14 -2.82 -27.11
N LEU A 215 -4.24 -4.12 -26.85
CA LEU A 215 -3.80 -5.16 -27.77
C LEU A 215 -4.87 -5.35 -28.84
N ASN A 216 -4.45 -5.41 -30.11
CA ASN A 216 -5.36 -5.77 -31.18
C ASN A 216 -5.76 -7.25 -30.98
N TYR A 217 -6.96 -7.50 -30.48
CA TYR A 217 -7.55 -8.82 -30.53
C TYR A 217 -8.04 -9.07 -31.96
N GLU A 218 -7.21 -9.72 -32.78
CA GLU A 218 -7.76 -10.60 -33.81
C GLU A 218 -8.04 -11.93 -33.12
N PRO A 219 -9.31 -12.40 -33.07
CA PRO A 219 -9.55 -13.80 -32.73
C PRO A 219 -8.86 -14.62 -33.82
N GLU A 220 -7.69 -15.14 -33.49
CA GLU A 220 -7.02 -16.13 -34.29
C GLU A 220 -7.88 -17.40 -34.17
N ASP A 221 -8.44 -17.83 -35.30
CA ASP A 221 -9.32 -18.98 -35.39
C ASP A 221 -8.41 -20.23 -35.38
N ASN A 222 -7.88 -20.58 -34.21
CA ASN A 222 -7.03 -21.75 -34.04
C ASN A 222 -7.37 -22.47 -32.73
N THR A 223 -8.02 -23.59 -32.97
CA THR A 223 -8.24 -24.72 -32.07
C THR A 223 -6.99 -25.08 -31.25
N ALA A 224 -7.23 -25.30 -29.96
CA ALA A 224 -6.37 -25.98 -28.98
C ALA A 224 -5.05 -25.29 -28.56
N GLY A 225 -5.12 -24.53 -27.47
CA GLY A 225 -3.95 -24.21 -26.63
C GLY A 225 -4.18 -23.02 -25.70
N VAL A 226 -3.77 -23.16 -24.42
CA VAL A 226 -3.73 -22.05 -23.46
C VAL A 226 -2.88 -20.90 -24.03
N PRO A 227 -3.32 -19.62 -24.01
CA PRO A 227 -2.54 -18.53 -24.58
C PRO A 227 -1.24 -18.32 -23.80
N SER A 228 -0.13 -18.82 -24.34
CA SER A 228 1.19 -18.50 -23.83
C SER A 228 1.63 -17.16 -24.43
N TYR A 229 1.62 -16.11 -23.61
CA TYR A 229 2.12 -14.79 -24.00
C TYR A 229 3.65 -14.82 -24.08
N SER A 230 4.19 -15.31 -25.19
CA SER A 230 5.63 -15.26 -25.47
C SER A 230 6.02 -13.87 -26.02
N PRO A 231 7.07 -13.21 -25.48
CA PRO A 231 7.40 -11.81 -25.79
C PRO A 231 7.85 -11.54 -27.24
N GLY A 232 8.13 -12.57 -28.03
CA GLY A 232 8.63 -12.47 -29.40
C GLY A 232 7.62 -12.82 -30.52
N SER A 233 6.43 -13.33 -30.20
CA SER A 233 5.52 -13.91 -31.20
C SER A 233 4.33 -13.03 -31.60
N MET A 234 4.01 -11.98 -30.83
CA MET A 234 2.66 -11.37 -30.90
C MET A 234 2.62 -9.84 -30.92
N GLY A 235 3.73 -9.15 -31.22
CA GLY A 235 3.73 -7.69 -31.43
C GLY A 235 3.29 -6.83 -30.23
N ALA A 236 3.19 -7.41 -29.03
CA ALA A 236 2.71 -6.72 -27.85
C ALA A 236 3.70 -5.61 -27.39
N PRO A 237 3.21 -4.42 -26.99
CA PRO A 237 4.06 -3.34 -26.51
C PRO A 237 4.88 -3.76 -25.27
N LEU A 238 6.13 -3.28 -25.17
CA LEU A 238 7.04 -3.64 -24.08
C LEU A 238 6.48 -3.29 -22.69
N VAL A 239 5.75 -2.18 -22.60
CA VAL A 239 5.07 -1.78 -21.36
C VAL A 239 4.00 -2.79 -20.93
N PHE A 240 3.30 -3.42 -21.88
CA PHE A 240 2.34 -4.48 -21.57
C PHE A 240 3.04 -5.70 -20.99
N VAL A 241 4.09 -6.21 -21.67
CA VAL A 241 4.85 -7.38 -21.20
C VAL A 241 5.41 -7.16 -19.80
N THR A 242 5.94 -5.96 -19.54
CA THR A 242 6.52 -5.60 -18.25
C THR A 242 5.46 -5.47 -17.16
N CYS A 243 4.36 -4.76 -17.41
CA CYS A 243 3.25 -4.64 -16.47
C CYS A 243 2.55 -5.99 -16.20
N ASN A 244 2.49 -6.87 -17.19
CA ASN A 244 1.93 -8.20 -17.03
C ASN A 244 2.77 -9.04 -16.06
N LYS A 245 4.10 -9.06 -16.25
CA LYS A 245 5.03 -9.71 -15.31
C LYS A 245 5.01 -9.06 -13.93
N TRP A 246 4.93 -7.73 -13.87
CA TRP A 246 4.81 -7.03 -12.60
C TRP A 246 3.52 -7.40 -11.86
N SER A 247 2.39 -7.50 -12.57
CA SER A 247 1.12 -7.95 -12.00
C SER A 247 1.24 -9.37 -11.44
N GLN A 248 1.85 -10.30 -12.19
CA GLN A 248 2.07 -11.67 -11.73
C GLN A 248 3.00 -11.74 -10.52
N ALA A 249 4.07 -10.95 -10.51
CA ALA A 249 4.97 -10.82 -9.36
C ALA A 249 4.21 -10.37 -8.10
N MET A 250 3.33 -9.37 -8.22
CA MET A 250 2.51 -8.88 -7.09
C MET A 250 1.45 -9.88 -6.60
N ASP A 251 1.09 -10.87 -7.41
CA ASP A 251 0.20 -11.97 -6.99
C ASP A 251 0.97 -13.08 -6.24
N GLN A 252 2.29 -13.19 -6.46
CA GLN A 252 3.15 -14.16 -5.76
C GLN A 252 3.67 -13.63 -4.42
N ILE A 253 3.84 -12.32 -4.28
CA ILE A 253 4.27 -11.68 -3.03
C ILE A 253 3.09 -11.71 -2.03
N SER A 254 3.29 -12.40 -0.91
CA SER A 254 2.31 -12.54 0.17
C SER A 254 2.73 -11.73 1.40
N GLU A 255 1.84 -10.84 1.85
CA GLU A 255 1.98 -10.05 3.08
C GLU A 255 1.57 -10.82 4.36
N LYS A 256 1.04 -12.04 4.21
CA LYS A 256 0.41 -12.78 5.32
C LYS A 256 1.33 -13.03 6.50
N ASP A 257 2.57 -13.45 6.24
CA ASP A 257 3.50 -13.81 7.31
C ASP A 257 3.89 -12.58 8.14
N VAL A 258 4.08 -11.42 7.48
CA VAL A 258 4.31 -10.14 8.14
C VAL A 258 3.12 -9.74 9.01
N VAL A 259 1.90 -9.81 8.45
CA VAL A 259 0.67 -9.46 9.17
C VAL A 259 0.46 -10.38 10.38
N ASN A 260 0.67 -11.69 10.22
CA ASN A 260 0.54 -12.67 11.30
C ASN A 260 1.57 -12.40 12.42
N ALA A 261 2.82 -12.12 12.07
CA ALA A 261 3.85 -11.78 13.05
C ALA A 261 3.51 -10.48 13.81
N MET A 262 3.01 -9.45 13.10
CA MET A 262 2.59 -8.21 13.74
C MET A 262 1.37 -8.41 14.65
N GLN A 263 0.41 -9.26 14.25
CA GLN A 263 -0.73 -9.62 15.09
C GLN A 263 -0.29 -10.37 16.35
N ALA A 264 0.67 -11.29 16.24
CA ALA A 264 1.26 -11.96 17.40
C ALA A 264 1.96 -10.97 18.34
N LEU A 265 2.64 -9.95 17.79
CA LEU A 265 3.22 -8.86 18.57
C LEU A 265 2.15 -8.05 19.32
N VAL A 266 1.06 -7.66 18.65
CA VAL A 266 -0.09 -6.99 19.29
C VAL A 266 -0.67 -7.84 20.42
N SER A 267 -0.87 -9.14 20.19
CA SER A 267 -1.36 -10.05 21.23
C SER A 267 -0.39 -10.17 22.40
N SER A 268 0.93 -10.12 22.17
CA SER A 268 1.92 -10.12 23.26
C SER A 268 1.88 -8.84 24.10
N VAL A 269 1.66 -7.68 23.46
CA VAL A 269 1.47 -6.39 24.15
C VAL A 269 0.20 -6.42 25.01
N ARG A 270 -0.91 -6.93 24.46
CA ARG A 270 -2.16 -7.12 25.22
C ARG A 270 -2.02 -8.07 26.39
N HIS A 271 -1.29 -9.18 26.20
CA HIS A 271 -1.08 -10.15 27.28
C HIS A 271 -0.22 -9.56 28.40
N LEU A 272 0.81 -8.77 28.08
CA LEU A 272 1.59 -8.05 29.09
C LEU A 272 0.72 -7.10 29.91
N TRP A 273 -0.19 -6.39 29.23
CA TRP A 273 -1.19 -5.56 29.89
C TRP A 273 -2.11 -6.35 30.83
N GLU A 274 -2.71 -7.44 30.35
CA GLU A 274 -3.64 -8.26 31.14
C GLU A 274 -2.95 -8.89 32.36
N GLN A 275 -1.71 -9.35 32.22
CA GLN A 275 -0.93 -9.88 33.33
C GLN A 275 -0.62 -8.81 34.39
N GLU A 276 -0.14 -7.64 33.98
CA GLU A 276 0.18 -6.56 34.92
C GLU A 276 -1.08 -6.11 35.69
N HIS A 277 -2.24 -6.06 35.03
CA HIS A 277 -3.50 -5.67 35.67
C HIS A 277 -4.00 -6.69 36.70
N LEU A 278 -3.81 -7.99 36.42
CA LEU A 278 -4.15 -9.08 37.35
C LEU A 278 -3.20 -9.08 38.54
N GLU A 279 -1.90 -8.97 38.31
CA GLU A 279 -0.87 -8.92 39.35
C GLU A 279 -1.07 -7.70 40.28
N GLN A 280 -1.36 -6.52 39.73
CA GLN A 280 -1.69 -5.32 40.52
C GLN A 280 -2.96 -5.52 41.36
N SER A 281 -3.99 -6.17 40.81
CA SER A 281 -5.24 -6.44 41.54
C SER A 281 -5.02 -7.41 42.72
N GLU A 282 -4.28 -8.50 42.48
CA GLU A 282 -3.92 -9.48 43.52
C GLU A 282 -3.04 -8.85 44.60
N GLN A 283 -2.09 -8.00 44.21
CA GLN A 283 -1.22 -7.29 45.15
C GLN A 283 -2.02 -6.31 46.03
N ILE A 284 -2.99 -5.57 45.46
CA ILE A 284 -3.89 -4.70 46.21
C ILE A 284 -4.76 -5.51 47.19
N ILE A 285 -5.27 -6.68 46.79
CA ILE A 285 -6.04 -7.57 47.66
C ILE A 285 -5.16 -8.08 48.80
N SER A 286 -3.94 -8.54 48.51
CA SER A 286 -2.97 -9.02 49.51
C SER A 286 -2.57 -7.92 50.50
N ILE A 287 -2.34 -6.69 50.03
CA ILE A 287 -2.06 -5.53 50.89
C ILE A 287 -3.24 -5.26 51.83
N ARG A 288 -4.48 -5.24 51.31
CA ARG A 288 -5.68 -5.06 52.13
C ARG A 288 -5.85 -6.15 53.19
N GLU A 289 -5.56 -7.40 52.86
CA GLU A 289 -5.59 -8.51 53.81
C GLU A 289 -4.52 -8.38 54.88
N ARG A 290 -3.31 -7.98 54.50
CA ARG A 290 -2.20 -7.70 55.42
C ARG A 290 -2.55 -6.56 56.39
N GLU A 291 -3.16 -5.47 55.91
CA GLU A 291 -3.63 -4.36 56.76
C GLU A 291 -4.70 -4.80 57.76
N LYS A 292 -5.63 -5.68 57.37
CA LYS A 292 -6.62 -6.27 58.29
C LYS A 292 -5.95 -7.07 59.39
N TRP A 293 -4.95 -7.89 59.03
CA TRP A 293 -4.15 -8.66 59.98
C TRP A 293 -3.35 -7.78 60.94
N ILE A 294 -2.75 -6.69 60.45
CA ILE A 294 -2.05 -5.71 61.29
C ILE A 294 -3.00 -5.09 62.31
N LYS A 295 -4.19 -4.63 61.88
CA LYS A 295 -5.20 -4.07 62.80
C LYS A 295 -5.69 -5.08 63.85
N PHE A 296 -5.79 -6.36 63.48
CA PHE A 296 -6.13 -7.42 64.43
C PHE A 296 -5.02 -7.63 65.47
N LEU A 297 -3.77 -7.67 65.03
CA LEU A 297 -2.60 -7.81 65.91
C LEU A 297 -2.44 -6.59 66.84
N GLU A 298 -2.69 -5.38 66.37
CA GLU A 298 -2.69 -4.16 67.19
C GLU A 298 -3.73 -4.23 68.31
N ARG A 299 -4.97 -4.67 68.00
CA ARG A 299 -6.02 -4.87 69.01
C ARG A 299 -5.61 -5.91 70.06
N LYS A 300 -5.11 -7.06 69.62
CA LYS A 300 -4.61 -8.10 70.52
C LYS A 300 -3.45 -7.61 71.39
N THR A 301 -2.55 -6.83 70.82
CA THR A 301 -1.43 -6.23 71.56
C THR A 301 -1.95 -5.23 72.60
N GLN A 302 -2.97 -4.46 72.28
CA GLN A 302 -3.59 -3.52 73.20
C GLN A 302 -4.37 -4.21 74.32
N ASP A 303 -5.02 -5.35 74.03
CA ASP A 303 -5.68 -6.18 75.06
C ASP A 303 -4.66 -6.83 75.99
N ILE A 304 -3.55 -7.36 75.44
CA ILE A 304 -2.43 -7.89 76.24
C ILE A 304 -1.78 -6.78 77.07
N SER A 305 -1.62 -5.56 76.53
CA SER A 305 -1.09 -4.42 77.28
C SER A 305 -2.02 -4.05 78.44
N LYS A 306 -3.33 -4.04 78.22
CA LYS A 306 -4.32 -3.79 79.28
C LYS A 306 -4.29 -4.88 80.35
N GLU A 307 -4.18 -6.15 79.95
CA GLU A 307 -4.07 -7.29 80.86
C GLU A 307 -2.74 -7.25 81.65
N ALA A 308 -1.64 -6.85 81.00
CA ALA A 308 -0.35 -6.63 81.65
C ALA A 308 -0.40 -5.43 82.63
N ASP A 309 -1.12 -4.36 82.31
CA ASP A 309 -1.34 -3.22 83.20
C ASP A 309 -2.25 -3.58 84.38
N GLU A 310 -3.27 -4.40 84.15
CA GLU A 310 -4.14 -4.97 85.18
C GLU A 310 -3.35 -5.89 86.14
N LEU A 311 -2.46 -6.72 85.58
CA LEU A 311 -1.54 -7.56 86.34
C LEU A 311 -0.47 -6.72 87.06
N ASN A 312 0.06 -5.66 86.46
CA ASN A 312 1.00 -4.73 87.10
C ASN A 312 0.33 -3.96 88.25
N LYS A 313 -0.94 -3.57 88.13
CA LYS A 313 -1.72 -3.00 89.24
C LYS A 313 -1.91 -4.01 90.38
N LYS A 314 -2.11 -5.29 90.05
CA LYS A 314 -2.18 -6.39 91.03
C LYS A 314 -0.81 -6.74 91.64
N LEU A 315 0.28 -6.48 90.92
CA LEU A 315 1.68 -6.68 91.35
C LEU A 315 2.30 -5.46 92.06
N ALA A 316 1.54 -4.37 92.27
CA ALA A 316 1.97 -3.25 93.12
C ALA A 316 2.07 -3.61 94.62
N LEU A 317 1.80 -4.88 94.98
CA LEU A 317 2.17 -5.50 96.23
C LEU A 317 3.09 -6.69 95.91
N ILE A 318 4.33 -6.61 96.41
CA ILE A 318 5.43 -7.61 96.38
C ILE A 318 6.47 -7.40 95.24
N PRO A 319 7.78 -7.32 95.56
CA PRO A 319 8.82 -7.07 94.57
C PRO A 319 9.34 -8.36 93.91
N SER A 320 10.02 -8.16 92.77
CA SER A 320 11.10 -8.95 92.13
C SER A 320 10.80 -9.70 90.81
N ARG A 321 11.46 -9.18 89.75
CA ARG A 321 12.31 -9.85 88.72
C ARG A 321 11.77 -10.23 87.32
N HIS A 322 12.44 -9.58 86.35
CA HIS A 322 13.06 -10.04 85.09
C HIS A 322 12.25 -10.19 83.78
N ARG A 323 12.83 -9.54 82.75
CA ARG A 323 12.46 -9.43 81.34
C ARG A 323 12.67 -10.71 80.54
N LEU A 324 11.92 -10.88 79.46
CA LEU A 324 12.35 -11.65 78.28
C LEU A 324 11.94 -10.98 76.96
N HIS A 325 12.79 -11.19 75.95
CA HIS A 325 12.84 -10.62 74.60
C HIS A 325 12.26 -11.62 73.57
N VAL A 326 11.67 -11.14 72.47
CA VAL A 326 11.24 -11.97 71.32
C VAL A 326 11.84 -11.43 70.00
N PRO A 327 12.43 -12.25 69.11
CA PRO A 327 12.92 -11.83 67.79
C PRO A 327 11.92 -12.07 66.64
N ARG A 328 12.07 -11.29 65.56
CA ARG A 328 11.27 -11.27 64.32
C ARG A 328 12.07 -11.90 63.17
N ILE A 329 11.46 -12.75 62.34
CA ILE A 329 12.00 -13.19 61.05
C ILE A 329 10.92 -13.07 59.97
N VAL A 330 11.28 -12.50 58.82
CA VAL A 330 10.56 -12.51 57.54
C VAL A 330 11.58 -12.89 56.47
N GLN A 331 11.22 -13.81 55.56
CA GLN A 331 11.95 -14.05 54.31
C GLN A 331 10.94 -14.18 53.15
N LEU A 332 11.25 -13.52 52.04
CA LEU A 332 10.55 -13.55 50.75
C LEU A 332 11.28 -14.52 49.81
N TYR A 333 10.52 -15.24 48.98
CA TYR A 333 11.03 -15.94 47.80
C TYR A 333 10.35 -15.35 46.57
N GLU A 334 11.16 -15.04 45.56
CA GLU A 334 10.73 -14.62 44.23
C GLU A 334 11.58 -15.35 43.18
N ALA A 335 10.93 -15.64 42.05
CA ALA A 335 11.45 -15.86 40.70
C ALA A 335 11.03 -17.21 40.09
N HIS A 336 10.14 -17.15 39.10
CA HIS A 336 10.22 -17.89 37.84
C HIS A 336 9.25 -17.23 36.84
N CYS A 337 9.76 -16.40 35.92
CA CYS A 337 8.97 -15.78 34.85
C CYS A 337 9.18 -16.50 33.51
N VAL A 338 8.06 -17.04 33.01
CA VAL A 338 7.58 -17.16 31.63
C VAL A 338 8.59 -16.87 30.50
N GLU A 339 9.14 -17.94 29.90
CA GLU A 339 9.96 -17.88 28.67
C GLU A 339 9.15 -17.90 27.35
N ALA A 340 7.81 -17.84 27.41
CA ALA A 340 6.93 -17.99 26.24
C ALA A 340 6.14 -16.73 25.83
N SER A 341 6.32 -15.57 26.49
CA SER A 341 5.52 -14.35 26.28
C SER A 341 6.34 -13.08 26.05
N SER A 342 7.63 -13.18 25.69
CA SER A 342 8.45 -11.98 25.59
C SER A 342 8.12 -11.17 24.32
N LEU A 343 7.75 -9.90 24.52
CA LEU A 343 7.62 -8.87 23.47
C LEU A 343 8.80 -8.89 22.48
N HIS A 344 9.99 -9.17 23.02
CA HIS A 344 11.24 -9.27 22.28
C HIS A 344 11.24 -10.37 21.22
N ILE A 345 10.72 -11.57 21.53
CA ILE A 345 10.60 -12.67 20.57
C ILE A 345 9.64 -12.29 19.44
N ASN A 346 8.48 -11.73 19.77
CA ASN A 346 7.49 -11.35 18.75
C ASN A 346 7.99 -10.21 17.86
N LEU A 347 8.74 -9.24 18.42
CA LEU A 347 9.35 -8.18 17.63
C LEU A 347 10.40 -8.72 16.66
N ARG A 348 11.22 -9.70 17.10
CA ARG A 348 12.17 -10.41 16.24
C ARG A 348 11.46 -11.11 15.08
N LEU A 349 10.38 -11.85 15.36
CA LEU A 349 9.60 -12.55 14.33
C LEU A 349 9.02 -11.56 13.29
N VAL A 350 8.60 -10.36 13.71
CA VAL A 350 8.15 -9.31 12.79
C VAL A 350 9.28 -8.86 11.86
N LEU A 351 10.48 -8.64 12.40
CA LEU A 351 11.63 -8.22 11.61
C LEU A 351 12.08 -9.30 10.63
N GLU A 352 12.12 -10.57 11.05
CA GLU A 352 12.41 -11.72 10.17
C GLU A 352 11.37 -11.85 9.06
N ALA A 353 10.08 -11.67 9.37
CA ALA A 353 9.02 -11.68 8.36
C ALA A 353 9.16 -10.52 7.36
N LEU A 354 9.52 -9.32 7.83
CA LEU A 354 9.77 -8.14 6.98
C LEU A 354 11.01 -8.33 6.10
N GLU A 355 12.07 -8.93 6.63
CA GLU A 355 13.28 -9.28 5.88
C GLU A 355 12.97 -10.25 4.74
N ASN A 356 12.25 -11.34 5.04
CA ASN A 356 11.80 -12.30 4.03
C ASN A 356 10.88 -11.66 2.98
N PHE A 357 9.95 -10.80 3.41
CA PHE A 357 9.08 -10.06 2.51
C PHE A 357 9.87 -9.14 1.58
N ALA A 358 10.87 -8.42 2.11
CA ALA A 358 11.75 -7.55 1.32
C ALA A 358 12.61 -8.35 0.34
N ALA A 359 13.16 -9.50 0.75
CA ALA A 359 13.94 -10.38 -0.12
C ALA A 359 13.09 -10.93 -1.28
N ASN A 360 11.90 -11.44 -0.97
CA ASN A 360 10.95 -11.95 -1.98
C ASN A 360 10.53 -10.83 -2.95
N SER A 361 10.23 -9.65 -2.43
CA SER A 361 9.88 -8.48 -3.24
C SER A 361 11.05 -8.07 -4.15
N LEU A 362 12.27 -7.97 -3.62
CA LEU A 362 13.46 -7.62 -4.40
C LEU A 362 13.67 -8.60 -5.56
N GLN A 363 13.61 -9.91 -5.29
CA GLN A 363 13.75 -10.94 -6.33
C GLN A 363 12.67 -10.81 -7.41
N ALA A 364 11.43 -10.59 -7.02
CA ALA A 364 10.32 -10.43 -7.93
C ALA A 364 10.51 -9.19 -8.83
N PHE A 365 10.86 -8.03 -8.26
CA PHE A 365 11.09 -6.79 -9.01
C PHE A 365 12.35 -6.87 -9.91
N LEU A 366 13.40 -7.56 -9.48
CA LEU A 366 14.57 -7.85 -10.34
C LEU A 366 14.17 -8.73 -11.55
N GLY A 367 13.29 -9.72 -11.35
CA GLY A 367 12.74 -10.53 -12.44
C GLY A 367 11.95 -9.73 -13.47
N VAL A 368 11.15 -8.76 -13.00
CA VAL A 368 10.43 -7.81 -13.85
C VAL A 368 11.41 -6.92 -14.63
N SER A 369 12.41 -6.36 -13.94
CA SER A 369 13.42 -5.47 -14.52
C SER A 369 14.22 -6.14 -15.65
N LYS A 370 14.69 -7.38 -15.46
CA LYS A 370 15.42 -8.14 -16.50
C LYS A 370 14.61 -8.33 -17.79
N SER A 371 13.28 -8.45 -17.68
CA SER A 371 12.41 -8.55 -18.86
C SER A 371 12.31 -7.25 -19.65
N ALA A 372 12.43 -6.11 -18.98
CA ALA A 372 12.45 -4.79 -19.62
C ALA A 372 13.75 -4.59 -20.43
N GLU A 373 14.87 -5.16 -19.96
CA GLU A 373 16.19 -5.05 -20.58
C GLU A 373 16.44 -6.05 -21.71
N GLY A 374 16.07 -7.33 -21.52
CA GLY A 374 16.30 -8.39 -22.50
C GLY A 374 15.64 -8.15 -23.87
N THR A 375 14.61 -7.31 -23.93
CA THR A 375 13.89 -6.96 -25.16
C THR A 375 14.57 -5.82 -25.96
N ARG A 376 15.54 -5.09 -25.38
CA ARG A 376 16.31 -4.04 -26.09
C ARG A 376 17.40 -4.63 -26.99
N LEU A 377 17.95 -5.79 -26.63
CA LEU A 377 19.16 -6.36 -27.25
C LEU A 377 19.02 -6.98 -28.66
N PRO A 378 17.83 -7.36 -29.20
CA PRO A 378 17.79 -7.90 -30.56
C PRO A 378 17.87 -6.82 -31.67
N ARG A 379 17.49 -5.57 -31.37
CA ARG A 379 17.27 -4.56 -32.43
C ARG A 379 18.55 -3.83 -32.86
N ASP A 380 19.54 -3.73 -31.96
CA ASP A 380 20.81 -3.07 -32.24
C ASP A 380 21.83 -3.98 -32.95
N ASN A 381 21.76 -5.30 -32.73
CA ASN A 381 22.62 -6.26 -33.43
C ASN A 381 22.25 -6.39 -34.92
N VAL A 382 20.95 -6.40 -35.26
CA VAL A 382 20.48 -6.45 -36.65
C VAL A 382 20.85 -5.17 -37.43
N ARG A 383 20.89 -4.00 -36.76
CA ARG A 383 21.34 -2.74 -37.38
C ARG A 383 22.86 -2.66 -37.53
N ARG A 384 23.63 -3.27 -36.63
CA ARG A 384 25.10 -3.37 -36.75
C ARG A 384 25.51 -4.37 -37.82
N GLU A 385 24.86 -5.52 -37.92
CA GLU A 385 25.13 -6.52 -38.97
C GLU A 385 24.76 -6.06 -40.37
N ARG A 386 23.65 -5.32 -40.53
CA ARG A 386 23.32 -4.70 -41.83
C ARG A 386 24.31 -3.60 -42.23
N ARG A 387 24.93 -2.89 -41.27
CA ARG A 387 25.95 -1.88 -41.55
C ARG A 387 27.33 -2.49 -41.83
N SER A 388 27.66 -3.65 -41.26
CA SER A 388 28.91 -4.36 -41.58
C SER A 388 28.82 -5.12 -42.92
N SER A 389 27.66 -5.71 -43.24
CA SER A 389 27.45 -6.38 -44.53
C SER A 389 27.48 -5.42 -45.73
N ASN A 390 26.92 -4.20 -45.60
CA ASN A 390 26.99 -3.17 -46.66
C ASN A 390 28.38 -2.52 -46.84
N ARG A 391 29.34 -2.72 -45.90
CA ARG A 391 30.73 -2.28 -46.08
C ARG A 391 31.63 -3.35 -46.71
N GLY A 392 31.23 -4.62 -46.68
CA GLY A 392 31.99 -5.74 -47.27
C GLY A 392 31.79 -5.91 -48.78
N SER A 393 30.73 -5.34 -49.36
CA SER A 393 30.37 -5.56 -50.77
C SER A 393 31.02 -4.60 -51.78
N ASN A 394 31.75 -3.56 -51.34
CA ASN A 394 32.30 -2.52 -52.23
C ASN A 394 33.78 -2.69 -52.61
N TYR A 395 34.39 -3.86 -52.37
CA TYR A 395 35.82 -4.10 -52.68
C TYR A 395 36.11 -5.30 -53.59
N LYS A 396 35.13 -5.79 -54.36
CA LYS A 396 35.38 -6.81 -55.39
C LYS A 396 34.80 -6.40 -56.73
N THR A 397 35.54 -5.57 -57.47
CA THR A 397 35.50 -5.45 -58.94
C THR A 397 36.61 -4.50 -59.36
N SER A 398 37.85 -5.01 -59.45
CA SER A 398 38.95 -4.46 -60.26
C SER A 398 40.11 -5.44 -60.23
N SER A 399 40.08 -6.40 -61.13
CA SER A 399 41.23 -7.05 -61.78
C SER A 399 40.73 -7.79 -63.00
#